data_AF-A0A9D0AVH2-F1
#
_entry.id   AF-A0A9D0AVH2-F1
#
_cell.length_a   1.000
_cell.length_b   1.000
_cell.length_c   1.000
_cell.angle_alpha   90.00
_cell.angle_beta   90.00
_cell.angle_gamma   90.00
#
_symmetry.space_group_name_H-M   'P 1'
#
loop_
_entity.id
_entity.type
_entity.pdbx_description
1 polymer ?
#
loop_
_entity_poly.entity_id
_entity_poly.type
_entity_poly.pdbx_seq_one_letter_code
_entity_poly.pdbx_strand_id
1 'polypeptide(L)'
;MFNWFNNLKIRNKLISSFLIIISLTIIVGIIALNSQNNIQTNITELIDVEGQIAKLSKQIEISLFMAQRNERYYFANYKQLGFTKARSIYIQQIQDYIRLIHNYITKILQLETEETNIKEIQNVGQFVNKYKTNLIKLIDLFAERGFKNDGIIGQFRINVHAIETATINLKHDKLLIDMLTMRRHEKDYLLRLETKYINKLHTAV
;
A
#
# COMPACT_ATOMS: atom_id res chain seq x y z
N MET A 1 -23.77 -34.24 64.27
CA MET A 1 -22.68 -33.23 64.30
C MET A 1 -23.19 -31.78 64.42
N PHE A 2 -24.37 -31.50 65.01
CA PHE A 2 -24.77 -30.14 65.45
C PHE A 2 -25.75 -30.23 66.64
N ASN A 3 -25.36 -30.93 67.73
CA ASN A 3 -26.21 -31.10 68.91
C ASN A 3 -26.58 -29.76 69.58
N TRP A 4 -25.78 -28.72 69.35
CA TRP A 4 -26.06 -27.35 69.78
C TRP A 4 -27.27 -26.72 69.08
N PHE A 5 -27.50 -27.03 67.81
CA PHE A 5 -28.61 -26.44 67.05
C PHE A 5 -29.96 -26.95 67.56
N ASN A 6 -30.06 -28.24 67.91
CA ASN A 6 -31.31 -28.87 68.34
C ASN A 6 -31.86 -28.33 69.67
N ASN A 7 -31.00 -27.85 70.58
CA ASN A 7 -31.37 -27.28 71.88
C ASN A 7 -31.74 -25.79 71.84
N LEU A 8 -31.67 -25.13 70.68
CA LEU A 8 -32.08 -23.73 70.52
C LEU A 8 -33.59 -23.59 70.42
N LYS A 9 -34.14 -22.53 71.04
CA LYS A 9 -35.53 -22.10 70.83
C LYS A 9 -35.79 -21.90 69.33
N ILE A 10 -36.97 -22.29 68.86
CA ILE A 10 -37.37 -22.24 67.43
C ILE A 10 -37.07 -20.89 66.77
N ARG A 11 -37.29 -19.78 67.50
CA ARG A 11 -36.94 -18.42 67.08
C ARG A 11 -35.47 -18.28 66.66
N ASN A 12 -34.54 -18.80 67.46
CA ASN A 12 -33.11 -18.66 67.20
C ASN A 12 -32.66 -19.55 66.03
N LYS A 13 -33.26 -20.73 65.84
CA LYS A 13 -33.01 -21.59 64.67
C LYS A 13 -33.37 -20.86 63.37
N LEU A 14 -34.56 -20.24 63.33
CA LEU A 14 -35.03 -19.46 62.18
C LEU A 14 -34.11 -18.27 61.88
N ILE A 15 -33.73 -17.50 62.91
CA ILE A 15 -32.81 -16.36 62.76
C ILE A 15 -31.46 -16.81 62.19
N SER A 16 -30.87 -17.90 62.71
CA SER A 16 -29.61 -18.42 62.19
C SER A 16 -29.70 -18.87 60.73
N SER A 17 -30.78 -19.54 60.32
CA SER A 17 -30.98 -19.90 58.91
C SER A 17 -31.12 -18.69 58.00
N PHE A 18 -31.85 -17.66 58.42
CA PHE A 18 -31.98 -16.42 57.64
C PHE A 18 -30.64 -15.67 57.54
N LEU A 19 -29.85 -15.62 58.62
CA LEU A 19 -28.52 -15.00 58.60
C LEU A 19 -27.55 -15.73 57.65
N ILE A 20 -27.61 -17.06 57.60
CA ILE A 20 -26.79 -17.86 56.67
C ILE A 20 -27.19 -17.54 55.21
N ILE A 21 -28.49 -17.48 54.92
CA ILE A 21 -28.98 -17.14 53.57
C ILE A 21 -28.54 -15.73 53.17
N ILE A 22 -28.70 -14.74 54.06
CA ILE A 22 -28.28 -13.35 53.80
C ILE A 22 -26.77 -13.29 53.56
N SER A 23 -25.98 -13.98 54.39
CA SER A 23 -24.52 -14.04 54.24
C SER A 23 -24.11 -14.67 52.90
N LEU A 24 -24.74 -15.77 52.50
CA LEU A 24 -24.49 -16.41 51.20
C LEU A 24 -24.84 -15.46 50.04
N THR A 25 -25.97 -14.76 50.10
CA THR A 25 -26.37 -13.79 49.08
C THR A 25 -25.36 -12.64 48.97
N ILE A 26 -24.85 -12.14 50.11
CA ILE A 26 -23.80 -11.11 50.13
C ILE A 26 -22.51 -11.63 49.49
N ILE A 27 -22.10 -12.85 49.81
CA ILE A 27 -20.89 -13.47 49.22
C ILE A 27 -21.04 -13.61 47.71
N VAL A 28 -22.18 -14.12 47.22
CA VAL A 28 -22.46 -14.22 45.78
C VAL A 28 -22.44 -12.84 45.13
N GLY A 29 -23.02 -11.82 45.79
CA GLY A 29 -22.98 -10.44 45.31
C GLY A 29 -21.56 -9.89 45.21
N ILE A 30 -20.71 -10.12 46.21
CA ILE A 30 -19.29 -9.70 46.20
C ILE A 30 -18.53 -10.41 45.07
N ILE A 31 -18.73 -11.72 44.91
CA ILE A 31 -18.12 -12.49 43.82
C ILE A 31 -18.58 -11.95 42.46
N ALA A 32 -19.88 -11.68 42.29
CA ALA A 32 -20.43 -11.12 41.06
C ALA A 32 -19.85 -9.74 40.74
N LEU A 33 -19.74 -8.84 41.73
CA LEU A 33 -19.15 -7.51 41.54
C LEU A 33 -17.64 -7.58 41.19
N ASN A 34 -16.89 -8.45 41.87
CA ASN A 34 -15.47 -8.67 41.56
C ASN A 34 -15.29 -9.30 40.17
N SER A 35 -16.12 -10.27 39.82
CA SER A 35 -16.15 -10.88 38.49
C SER A 35 -16.46 -9.84 37.41
N GLN A 36 -17.47 -8.99 37.63
CA GLN A 36 -17.84 -7.91 36.71
C GLN A 36 -16.67 -6.94 36.48
N ASN A 37 -15.95 -6.56 37.53
CA ASN A 37 -14.78 -5.66 37.43
C ASN A 37 -13.62 -6.31 36.66
N ASN A 38 -13.37 -7.61 36.89
CA ASN A 38 -12.35 -8.36 36.15
C ASN A 38 -12.73 -8.57 34.67
N ILE A 39 -14.02 -8.78 34.38
CA ILE A 39 -14.51 -8.97 33.01
C ILE A 39 -14.43 -7.64 32.24
N GLN A 40 -14.83 -6.52 32.83
CA GLN A 40 -14.78 -5.23 32.17
C GLN A 40 -13.36 -4.79 31.83
N THR A 41 -12.38 -5.05 32.69
CA THR A 41 -10.98 -4.68 32.45
C THR A 41 -10.35 -5.53 31.34
N ASN A 42 -10.45 -6.86 31.42
CA ASN A 42 -9.83 -7.76 30.44
C ASN A 42 -10.49 -7.70 29.04
N ILE A 43 -11.81 -7.56 28.96
CA ILE A 43 -12.51 -7.50 27.66
C ILE A 43 -12.27 -6.16 26.97
N THR A 44 -12.25 -5.04 27.71
CA THR A 44 -12.00 -3.73 27.13
C THR A 44 -10.59 -3.65 26.54
N GLU A 45 -9.60 -4.26 27.20
CA GLU A 45 -8.21 -4.29 26.71
C GLU A 45 -8.07 -5.11 25.41
N LEU A 46 -8.67 -6.30 25.33
CA LEU A 46 -8.65 -7.12 24.11
C LEU A 46 -9.40 -6.46 22.94
N ILE A 47 -10.58 -5.89 23.19
CA ILE A 47 -11.35 -5.16 22.16
C ILE A 47 -10.59 -3.91 21.69
N ASP A 48 -9.86 -3.24 22.58
CA ASP A 48 -9.05 -2.08 22.22
C ASP A 48 -7.88 -2.47 21.31
N VAL A 49 -7.22 -3.61 21.55
CA VAL A 49 -6.14 -4.12 20.67
C VAL A 49 -6.65 -4.40 19.26
N GLU A 50 -7.72 -5.19 19.11
CA GLU A 50 -8.31 -5.48 17.79
C GLU A 50 -8.78 -4.20 17.08
N GLY A 51 -9.38 -3.27 17.81
CA GLY A 51 -9.79 -1.96 17.29
C GLY A 51 -8.61 -1.10 16.82
N GLN A 52 -7.50 -1.10 17.56
CA GLN A 52 -6.27 -0.42 17.18
C GLN A 52 -5.64 -1.03 15.92
N ILE A 53 -5.59 -2.36 15.83
CA ILE A 53 -5.10 -3.08 14.64
C ILE A 53 -5.97 -2.73 13.43
N ALA A 54 -7.29 -2.77 13.55
CA ALA A 54 -8.20 -2.40 12.47
C ALA A 54 -7.99 -0.95 12.00
N LYS A 55 -7.82 0.00 12.93
CA LYS A 55 -7.51 1.40 12.62
C LYS A 55 -6.18 1.54 11.89
N LEU A 56 -5.12 0.87 12.34
CA LEU A 56 -3.79 0.91 11.72
C LEU A 56 -3.82 0.28 10.32
N SER A 57 -4.52 -0.85 10.16
CA SER A 57 -4.76 -1.49 8.86
C SER A 57 -5.47 -0.55 7.89
N LYS A 58 -6.47 0.22 8.37
CA LYS A 58 -7.12 1.24 7.54
C LYS A 58 -6.16 2.36 7.12
N GLN A 59 -5.25 2.78 8.01
CA GLN A 59 -4.24 3.79 7.68
C GLN A 59 -3.21 3.28 6.66
N ILE A 60 -2.88 1.98 6.70
CA ILE A 60 -2.06 1.34 5.66
C ILE A 60 -2.75 1.42 4.30
N GLU A 61 -4.03 1.06 4.23
CA GLU A 61 -4.84 1.12 3.00
C GLU A 61 -4.87 2.53 2.41
N ILE A 62 -5.17 3.54 3.25
CA ILE A 62 -5.20 4.95 2.85
C ILE A 62 -3.82 5.40 2.34
N SER A 63 -2.75 5.06 3.05
CA SER A 63 -1.39 5.44 2.67
C SER A 63 -0.97 4.79 1.34
N LEU A 64 -1.34 3.53 1.13
CA LEU A 64 -1.08 2.84 -0.13
C LEU A 64 -1.83 3.48 -1.29
N PHE A 65 -3.10 3.83 -1.09
CA PHE A 65 -3.90 4.55 -2.07
C PHE A 65 -3.25 5.90 -2.43
N MET A 66 -2.77 6.65 -1.44
CA MET A 66 -2.12 7.94 -1.68
C MET A 66 -0.78 7.80 -2.41
N ALA A 67 -0.03 6.73 -2.15
CA ALA A 67 1.17 6.39 -2.92
C ALA A 67 0.82 6.08 -4.39
N GLN A 68 -0.19 5.24 -4.64
CA GLN A 68 -0.65 4.90 -6.00
C GLN A 68 -1.25 6.11 -6.73
N ARG A 69 -1.90 7.02 -6.01
CA ARG A 69 -2.39 8.28 -6.59
C ARG A 69 -1.23 9.14 -7.09
N ASN A 70 -0.17 9.26 -6.29
CA ASN A 70 1.03 10.01 -6.68
C ASN A 70 1.80 9.35 -7.83
N GLU A 71 1.82 8.03 -7.90
CA GLU A 71 2.32 7.31 -9.08
C GLU A 71 1.55 7.75 -10.34
N ARG A 72 0.22 7.75 -10.31
CA ARG A 72 -0.60 8.17 -11.45
C ARG A 72 -0.36 9.64 -11.81
N TYR A 73 -0.21 10.51 -10.82
CA TYR A 73 0.13 11.91 -11.05
C TYR A 73 1.53 12.10 -11.64
N TYR A 74 2.51 11.27 -11.27
CA TYR A 74 3.81 11.25 -11.92
C TYR A 74 3.65 10.99 -13.42
N PHE A 75 2.96 9.91 -13.79
CA PHE A 75 2.80 9.53 -15.20
C PHE A 75 1.94 10.50 -16.01
N ALA A 76 1.00 11.20 -15.37
CA ALA A 76 0.22 12.24 -16.02
C ALA A 76 1.05 13.51 -16.32
N ASN A 77 2.02 13.85 -15.45
CA ASN A 77 2.66 15.17 -15.47
C ASN A 77 4.14 15.18 -15.87
N TYR A 78 4.84 14.04 -15.90
CA TYR A 78 6.29 14.03 -16.17
C TYR A 78 6.68 14.66 -17.52
N LYS A 79 5.81 14.53 -18.54
CA LYS A 79 6.06 15.12 -19.88
C LYS A 79 6.07 16.64 -19.88
N GLN A 80 5.34 17.27 -18.95
CA GLN A 80 5.28 18.73 -18.81
C GLN A 80 6.32 19.24 -17.83
N LEU A 81 6.53 18.52 -16.71
CA LEU A 81 7.44 18.94 -15.64
C LEU A 81 8.91 18.59 -15.91
N GLY A 82 9.17 17.59 -16.76
CA GLY A 82 10.47 16.95 -16.88
C GLY A 82 10.69 15.88 -15.80
N PHE A 83 11.52 14.89 -16.12
CA PHE A 83 11.76 13.72 -15.26
C PHE A 83 12.29 14.10 -13.87
N THR A 84 13.25 15.03 -13.80
CA THR A 84 13.90 15.47 -12.56
C THR A 84 12.91 16.12 -11.60
N LYS A 85 12.12 17.09 -12.09
CA LYS A 85 11.14 17.81 -11.27
C LYS A 85 9.95 16.94 -10.89
N ALA A 86 9.47 16.09 -11.81
CA ALA A 86 8.42 15.13 -11.48
C ALA A 86 8.89 14.12 -10.42
N ARG A 87 10.15 13.67 -10.49
CA ARG A 87 10.74 12.77 -9.50
C ARG A 87 10.80 13.43 -8.12
N SER A 88 11.32 14.66 -8.01
CA SER A 88 11.43 15.32 -6.70
C SER A 88 10.08 15.58 -6.04
N ILE A 89 9.03 15.84 -6.81
CA ILE A 89 7.68 16.07 -6.27
C ILE A 89 7.02 14.75 -5.87
N TYR A 90 6.84 13.83 -6.82
CA TYR A 90 5.96 12.69 -6.62
C TYR A 90 6.66 11.51 -5.95
N ILE A 91 7.94 11.26 -6.24
CA ILE A 91 8.64 10.13 -5.63
C ILE A 91 8.90 10.37 -4.15
N GLN A 92 9.20 11.61 -3.77
CA GLN A 92 9.34 11.96 -2.35
C GLN A 92 8.04 11.66 -1.59
N GLN A 93 6.89 12.13 -2.11
CA GLN A 93 5.59 11.86 -1.48
C GLN A 93 5.27 10.37 -1.40
N ILE A 94 5.58 9.60 -2.44
CA ILE A 94 5.40 8.14 -2.43
C ILE A 94 6.26 7.52 -1.34
N GLN A 95 7.53 7.89 -1.24
CA GLN A 95 8.43 7.39 -0.18
C GLN A 95 7.93 7.73 1.22
N ASP A 96 7.35 8.91 1.40
CA ASP A 96 6.76 9.31 2.68
C ASP A 96 5.56 8.43 3.07
N TYR A 97 4.65 8.15 2.13
CA TYR A 97 3.55 7.22 2.39
C TYR A 97 4.03 5.78 2.63
N ILE A 98 5.05 5.31 1.92
CA ILE A 98 5.64 3.99 2.16
C ILE A 98 6.26 3.91 3.56
N ARG A 99 6.90 4.98 4.03
CA ARG A 99 7.42 5.07 5.40
C ARG A 99 6.30 5.05 6.44
N LEU A 100 5.18 5.74 6.20
CA LEU A 100 4.01 5.66 7.06
C LEU A 100 3.47 4.23 7.16
N ILE A 101 3.35 3.52 6.03
CA ILE A 101 2.93 2.12 5.99
C ILE A 101 3.84 1.26 6.88
N HIS A 102 5.16 1.37 6.73
CA HIS A 102 6.12 0.62 7.56
C HIS A 102 6.01 0.94 9.05
N ASN A 103 5.74 2.20 9.40
CA ASN A 103 5.51 2.59 10.79
C ASN A 103 4.22 1.95 11.33
N TYR A 104 3.14 1.91 10.55
CA TYR A 104 1.89 1.26 10.98
C TYR A 104 2.05 -0.26 11.08
N ILE A 105 2.75 -0.89 10.13
CA ILE A 105 3.10 -2.32 10.19
C ILE A 105 3.86 -2.62 11.48
N THR A 106 4.88 -1.84 11.81
CA THR A 106 5.66 -2.02 13.05
C THR A 106 4.77 -1.94 14.29
N LYS A 107 3.81 -1.01 14.33
CA LYS A 107 2.86 -0.88 15.45
C LYS A 107 1.93 -2.07 15.55
N ILE A 108 1.42 -2.58 14.42
CA ILE A 108 0.58 -3.79 14.44
C ILE A 108 1.38 -4.99 14.94
N LEU A 109 2.63 -5.16 14.48
CA LEU A 109 3.51 -6.26 14.92
C LEU A 109 3.87 -6.21 16.41
N GLN A 110 3.74 -5.06 17.08
CA GLN A 110 3.91 -4.94 18.53
C GLN A 110 2.67 -5.36 19.32
N LEU A 111 1.50 -5.33 18.69
CA LEU A 111 0.20 -5.64 19.29
C LEU A 111 -0.26 -7.07 18.98
N GLU A 112 0.13 -7.59 17.81
CA GLU A 112 -0.25 -8.92 17.36
C GLU A 112 0.58 -10.01 18.05
N THR A 113 -0.08 -11.09 18.44
CA THR A 113 0.54 -12.24 19.13
C THR A 113 0.45 -13.52 18.32
N GLU A 114 -0.52 -13.62 17.41
CA GLU A 114 -0.73 -14.80 16.59
C GLU A 114 0.34 -14.88 15.48
N GLU A 115 1.15 -15.95 15.50
CA GLU A 115 2.29 -16.13 14.58
C GLU A 115 1.87 -16.08 13.10
N THR A 116 0.70 -16.62 12.78
CA THR A 116 0.14 -16.58 11.43
C THR A 116 -0.12 -15.16 10.95
N ASN A 117 -0.74 -14.33 11.79
CA ASN A 117 -1.05 -12.94 11.47
C ASN A 117 0.23 -12.11 11.34
N ILE A 118 1.20 -12.30 12.25
CA ILE A 118 2.52 -11.67 12.19
C ILE A 118 3.18 -11.92 10.83
N LYS A 119 3.17 -13.17 10.36
CA LYS A 119 3.74 -13.54 9.06
C LYS A 119 3.00 -12.89 7.90
N GLU A 120 1.67 -12.82 7.94
CA GLU A 120 0.88 -12.14 6.92
C GLU A 120 1.18 -10.63 6.86
N ILE A 121 1.26 -9.96 8.02
CA ILE A 121 1.59 -8.55 8.12
C ILE A 121 3.01 -8.27 7.59
N GLN A 122 3.97 -9.16 7.88
CA GLN A 122 5.31 -9.08 7.31
C GLN A 122 5.30 -9.23 5.78
N ASN A 123 4.49 -10.15 5.24
CA ASN A 123 4.32 -10.31 3.79
C ASN A 123 3.76 -9.04 3.15
N VAL A 124 2.80 -8.36 3.78
CA VAL A 124 2.30 -7.05 3.33
C VAL A 124 3.46 -6.05 3.22
N GLY A 125 4.32 -5.96 4.24
CA GLY A 125 5.51 -5.11 4.21
C GLY A 125 6.46 -5.44 3.06
N GLN A 126 6.67 -6.72 2.76
CA GLN A 126 7.49 -7.17 1.62
C GLN A 126 6.86 -6.77 0.28
N PHE A 127 5.55 -6.94 0.10
CA PHE A 127 4.86 -6.55 -1.13
C PHE A 127 4.89 -5.03 -1.35
N VAL A 128 4.75 -4.23 -0.30
CA VAL A 128 4.87 -2.77 -0.35
C VAL A 128 6.27 -2.35 -0.80
N ASN A 129 7.32 -3.02 -0.29
CA ASN A 129 8.69 -2.76 -0.73
C ASN A 129 8.94 -3.18 -2.19
N LYS A 130 8.38 -4.30 -2.62
CA LYS A 130 8.46 -4.77 -4.01
C LYS A 130 7.75 -3.80 -4.95
N TYR A 131 6.56 -3.32 -4.58
CA TYR A 131 5.84 -2.27 -5.30
C TYR A 131 6.70 -1.01 -5.47
N LYS A 132 7.27 -0.47 -4.38
CA LYS A 132 8.16 0.71 -4.43
C LYS A 132 9.34 0.48 -5.39
N THR A 133 9.99 -0.66 -5.30
CA THR A 133 11.17 -1.01 -6.11
C THR A 133 10.81 -1.09 -7.59
N ASN A 134 9.72 -1.78 -7.92
CA ASN A 134 9.25 -1.92 -9.29
C ASN A 134 8.84 -0.58 -9.88
N LEU A 135 8.18 0.28 -9.09
CA LEU A 135 7.79 1.61 -9.53
C LEU A 135 9.01 2.48 -9.85
N ILE A 136 10.01 2.50 -8.98
CA ILE A 136 11.25 3.28 -9.21
C ILE A 136 11.92 2.79 -10.50
N LYS A 137 12.05 1.46 -10.67
CA LYS A 137 12.60 0.86 -11.88
C LYS A 137 11.81 1.25 -13.14
N LEU A 138 10.48 1.23 -13.07
CA LEU A 138 9.62 1.66 -14.17
C LEU A 138 9.89 3.11 -14.55
N ILE A 139 10.01 3.99 -13.55
CA ILE A 139 10.29 5.40 -13.75
C ILE A 139 11.68 5.61 -14.36
N ASP A 140 12.69 4.87 -13.89
CA ASP A 140 14.04 4.90 -14.47
C ASP A 140 14.02 4.51 -15.95
N LEU A 141 13.31 3.43 -16.31
CA LEU A 141 13.15 3.00 -17.70
C LEU A 141 12.45 4.06 -18.57
N PHE A 142 11.46 4.78 -18.02
CA PHE A 142 10.80 5.88 -18.72
C PHE A 142 11.74 7.07 -18.93
N ALA A 143 12.58 7.38 -17.95
CA ALA A 143 13.57 8.44 -18.03
C ALA A 143 14.68 8.11 -19.05
N GLU A 144 15.17 6.87 -19.04
CA GLU A 144 16.15 6.37 -20.00
C GLU A 144 15.61 6.41 -21.42
N ARG A 145 14.39 5.88 -21.63
CA ARG A 145 13.70 5.98 -22.92
C ARG A 145 13.56 7.44 -23.35
N GLY A 146 13.24 8.33 -22.42
CA GLY A 146 13.05 9.75 -22.65
C GLY A 146 11.75 10.08 -23.37
N PHE A 147 11.59 11.36 -23.71
CA PHE A 147 10.44 11.88 -24.44
C PHE A 147 10.86 13.12 -25.24
N LYS A 148 10.30 13.28 -26.45
CA LYS A 148 10.65 14.34 -27.41
C LYS A 148 12.14 14.40 -27.72
N ASN A 149 12.89 15.26 -27.05
CA ASN A 149 14.30 15.53 -27.31
C ASN A 149 15.20 14.95 -26.21
N ASP A 150 14.62 14.28 -25.22
CA ASP A 150 15.34 13.67 -24.11
C ASP A 150 15.54 12.16 -24.32
N GLY A 151 16.57 11.62 -23.66
CA GLY A 151 16.87 10.20 -23.59
C GLY A 151 17.13 9.56 -24.95
N ILE A 152 16.89 8.25 -25.03
CA ILE A 152 17.10 7.47 -26.25
C ILE A 152 16.25 8.01 -27.42
N ILE A 153 14.99 8.41 -27.18
CA ILE A 153 14.13 8.99 -28.21
C ILE A 153 14.73 10.28 -28.79
N GLY A 154 15.30 11.14 -27.94
CA GLY A 154 15.96 12.36 -28.36
C GLY A 154 17.16 12.10 -29.27
N GLN A 155 18.08 11.24 -28.82
CA GLN A 155 19.27 10.87 -29.60
C GLN A 155 18.88 10.25 -30.94
N PHE A 156 17.87 9.37 -30.93
CA PHE A 156 17.35 8.76 -32.14
C PHE A 156 16.84 9.82 -33.13
N ARG A 157 16.03 10.80 -32.68
CA ARG A 157 15.52 11.86 -33.56
C ARG A 157 16.62 12.73 -34.15
N ILE A 158 17.65 13.06 -33.38
CA ILE A 158 18.82 13.80 -33.85
C ILE A 158 19.48 13.05 -35.00
N ASN A 159 19.74 11.75 -34.82
CA ASN A 159 20.37 10.92 -35.84
C ASN A 159 19.53 10.83 -37.12
N VAL A 160 18.22 10.61 -37.00
CA VAL A 160 17.36 10.51 -38.18
C VAL A 160 17.21 11.89 -38.86
N HIS A 161 17.26 13.01 -38.13
CA HIS A 161 17.29 14.35 -38.74
C HIS A 161 18.59 14.60 -39.51
N ALA A 162 19.73 14.11 -39.03
CA ALA A 162 20.98 14.18 -39.79
C ALA A 162 20.88 13.38 -41.11
N ILE A 163 20.30 12.18 -41.07
CA ILE A 163 20.04 11.36 -42.27
C ILE A 163 19.07 12.08 -43.22
N GLU A 164 18.04 12.74 -42.70
CA GLU A 164 17.09 13.55 -43.47
C GLU A 164 17.78 14.65 -44.24
N THR A 165 18.56 15.47 -43.55
CA THR A 165 19.30 16.56 -44.15
C THR A 165 20.27 16.05 -45.23
N ALA A 166 20.99 14.96 -44.96
CA ALA A 166 21.87 14.35 -45.96
C ALA A 166 21.11 13.88 -47.20
N THR A 167 19.94 13.25 -47.02
CA THR A 167 19.11 12.74 -48.12
C THR A 167 18.53 13.88 -48.97
N ILE A 168 18.08 14.97 -48.33
CA ILE A 168 17.58 16.16 -49.03
C ILE A 168 18.69 16.79 -49.88
N ASN A 169 19.92 16.86 -49.34
CA ASN A 169 21.06 17.43 -50.05
C ASN A 169 21.50 16.61 -51.27
N LEU A 170 21.26 15.29 -51.27
CA LEU A 170 21.56 14.42 -52.41
C LEU A 170 20.65 14.66 -53.63
N LYS A 171 19.51 15.36 -53.46
CA LYS A 171 18.54 15.66 -54.53
C LYS A 171 18.12 14.42 -55.35
N HIS A 172 18.02 13.26 -54.69
CA HIS A 172 17.59 12.01 -55.30
C HIS A 172 16.15 11.68 -54.89
N ASP A 173 15.20 11.85 -55.80
CA ASP A 173 13.76 11.77 -55.50
C ASP A 173 13.33 10.45 -54.86
N LYS A 174 13.79 9.31 -55.41
CA LYS A 174 13.44 8.00 -54.84
C LYS A 174 13.90 7.83 -53.40
N LEU A 175 15.17 8.14 -53.11
CA LEU A 175 15.74 8.03 -51.76
C LEU A 175 15.03 8.97 -50.77
N LEU A 176 14.62 10.17 -51.23
CA LEU A 176 13.83 11.09 -50.42
C LEU A 176 12.44 10.52 -50.10
N ILE A 177 11.76 9.90 -51.07
CA ILE A 177 10.46 9.25 -50.87
C ILE A 177 10.57 8.08 -49.88
N ASP A 178 11.58 7.22 -50.05
CA ASP A 178 11.82 6.05 -49.20
C ASP A 178 12.11 6.49 -47.76
N MET A 179 12.98 7.50 -47.60
CA MET A 179 13.26 8.13 -46.32
C MET A 179 11.97 8.63 -45.67
N LEU A 180 11.18 9.46 -46.36
CA LEU A 180 9.98 10.08 -45.77
C LEU A 180 8.94 9.03 -45.39
N THR A 181 8.90 7.91 -46.12
CA THR A 181 8.05 6.76 -45.83
C THR A 181 8.51 6.02 -44.58
N MET A 182 9.81 5.74 -44.43
CA MET A 182 10.38 5.18 -43.20
C MET A 182 10.09 6.10 -42.00
N ARG A 183 10.30 7.41 -42.17
CA ARG A 183 9.99 8.46 -41.17
C ARG A 183 8.52 8.49 -40.76
N ARG A 184 7.59 8.25 -41.69
CA ARG A 184 6.16 8.13 -41.39
C ARG A 184 5.89 6.94 -40.48
N HIS A 185 6.40 5.77 -40.82
CA HIS A 185 6.21 4.55 -40.02
C HIS A 185 6.89 4.63 -38.65
N GLU A 186 8.07 5.22 -38.58
CA GLU A 186 8.77 5.53 -37.34
C GLU A 186 7.94 6.41 -36.40
N LYS A 187 7.40 7.53 -36.91
CA LYS A 187 6.54 8.43 -36.13
C LYS A 187 5.25 7.74 -35.69
N ASP A 188 4.63 6.94 -36.56
CA ASP A 188 3.45 6.15 -36.20
C ASP A 188 3.77 5.15 -35.07
N TYR A 189 4.93 4.49 -35.11
CA TYR A 189 5.38 3.60 -34.03
C TYR A 189 5.60 4.37 -32.72
N LEU A 190 6.31 5.50 -32.72
CA LEU A 190 6.55 6.26 -31.49
C LEU A 190 5.27 6.82 -30.86
N LEU A 191 4.24 7.10 -31.66
CA LEU A 191 2.95 7.60 -31.17
C LEU A 191 2.04 6.48 -30.64
N ARG A 192 2.02 5.33 -31.31
CA ARG A 192 1.03 4.25 -31.05
C ARG A 192 1.61 3.02 -30.37
N LEU A 193 2.92 2.83 -30.43
CA LEU A 193 3.66 1.67 -29.91
C LEU A 193 3.19 0.32 -30.48
N GLU A 194 2.60 0.32 -31.68
CA GLU A 194 2.13 -0.89 -32.34
C GLU A 194 3.21 -1.51 -33.25
N THR A 195 3.51 -2.78 -33.04
CA THR A 195 4.56 -3.52 -33.76
C THR A 195 4.36 -3.56 -35.28
N LYS A 196 3.13 -3.40 -35.78
CA LYS A 196 2.85 -3.34 -37.22
C LYS A 196 3.62 -2.24 -37.94
N TYR A 197 3.93 -1.13 -37.26
CA TYR A 197 4.71 -0.04 -37.85
C TYR A 197 6.19 -0.36 -37.95
N ILE A 198 6.72 -1.24 -37.09
CA ILE A 198 8.08 -1.79 -37.24
C ILE A 198 8.15 -2.63 -38.51
N ASN A 199 7.18 -3.51 -38.73
CA ASN A 199 7.13 -4.34 -39.94
C ASN A 199 7.03 -3.47 -41.20
N LYS A 200 6.16 -2.44 -41.18
CA LYS A 200 6.03 -1.49 -42.30
C LYS A 200 7.32 -0.73 -42.57
N LEU A 201 8.08 -0.38 -41.52
CA LEU A 201 9.38 0.27 -41.67
C LEU A 201 10.40 -0.67 -42.33
N HIS A 202 10.44 -1.94 -41.93
CA HIS A 202 11.33 -2.93 -42.55
C HIS A 202 11.00 -3.23 -44.03
N THR A 203 9.74 -3.07 -44.43
CA THR A 203 9.30 -3.28 -45.82
C THR A 203 9.27 -2.00 -46.66
N ALA A 204 9.68 -0.85 -46.10
CA ALA A 204 9.58 0.45 -46.77
C ALA A 204 10.69 0.73 -47.80
N VAL A 205 11.65 -0.19 -47.94
CA VAL A 205 12.81 -0.14 -48.85
C VAL A 205 12.94 -1.49 -49.53
#